data_AF-A0A6U0JF92-F1
#
_entry.id   AF-A0A6U0JF92-F1
#
_cell.length_a   1.000
_cell.length_b   1.000
_cell.length_c   1.000
_cell.angle_alpha   90.00
_cell.angle_beta   90.00
_cell.angle_gamma   90.00
#
_symmetry.space_group_name_H-M   'P 1'
#
loop_
_entity.id
_entity.type
_entity.pdbx_description
1 polymer ?
#
loop_
_entity_poly.entity_id
_entity_poly.type
_entity_poly.pdbx_seq_one_letter_code
_entity_poly.pdbx_strand_id
1 'polypeptide(L)'
;YGAPVYLKGSHRNDVVDEGAVFVDIEQNGLEDYKEKLLEFRTMPGDMLIWHPRTIHKVDGPSDGIWTTYRRVLGGTVCKGGTKYQDKRGSGGVLSDLGRHGLEQGDKLKSSFFPVIYPRFDDNEAKERDSGKVGRSPRDIASKLSGLAGKASGDKFASFFQVLGSQAKQ
;
A
#
# COMPACT_ATOMS: atom_id res chain seq x y z
N TYR A 1 21.02 4.76 3.51
CA TYR A 1 19.62 4.87 3.93
C TYR A 1 18.71 4.59 2.77
N GLY A 2 17.45 4.26 3.02
CA GLY A 2 16.48 3.96 1.98
C GLY A 2 16.54 2.51 1.48
N ALA A 3 17.20 1.59 2.17
CA ALA A 3 17.03 0.16 1.90
C ALA A 3 15.76 -0.32 2.62
N PRO A 4 14.94 -1.19 2.01
CA PRO A 4 13.86 -1.83 2.72
C PRO A 4 14.42 -2.86 3.72
N VAL A 5 13.84 -2.87 4.91
CA VAL A 5 14.16 -3.78 6.01
C VAL A 5 12.94 -4.60 6.33
N TYR A 6 13.12 -5.92 6.45
CA TYR A 6 12.05 -6.89 6.66
C TYR A 6 12.30 -7.70 7.92
N LEU A 7 11.24 -8.04 8.64
CA LEU A 7 11.30 -9.07 9.68
C LEU A 7 11.10 -10.44 9.05
N LYS A 8 12.16 -11.27 9.00
CA LYS A 8 12.13 -12.58 8.33
C LYS A 8 11.08 -13.48 8.98
N GLY A 9 10.19 -14.04 8.15
CA GLY A 9 9.15 -14.97 8.60
C GLY A 9 7.94 -14.32 9.26
N SER A 10 7.95 -12.99 9.45
CA SER A 10 6.87 -12.25 10.14
C SER A 10 5.51 -12.40 9.50
N HIS A 11 5.41 -12.76 8.22
CA HIS A 11 4.11 -13.05 7.58
C HIS A 11 3.32 -14.18 8.25
N ARG A 12 3.94 -14.97 9.12
CA ARG A 12 3.34 -16.07 9.90
C ARG A 12 2.97 -15.69 11.32
N ASN A 13 3.22 -14.44 11.74
CA ASN A 13 2.82 -13.98 13.07
C ASN A 13 1.28 -14.03 13.20
N ASP A 14 0.81 -14.24 14.41
CA ASP A 14 -0.61 -14.31 14.82
C ASP A 14 -1.04 -13.14 15.72
N VAL A 15 -0.08 -12.30 16.15
CA VAL A 15 -0.33 -11.19 17.08
C VAL A 15 -0.68 -9.86 16.40
N VAL A 16 -0.26 -9.65 15.15
CA VAL A 16 -0.63 -8.44 14.38
C VAL A 16 -2.01 -8.63 13.79
N ASP A 17 -2.91 -7.70 14.12
CA ASP A 17 -4.26 -7.64 13.55
C ASP A 17 -4.23 -7.55 12.00
N GLU A 18 -5.15 -8.23 11.33
CA GLU A 18 -5.20 -8.28 9.86
C GLU A 18 -5.51 -6.92 9.22
N GLY A 19 -6.13 -6.01 9.97
CA GLY A 19 -6.42 -4.63 9.58
C GLY A 19 -5.34 -3.62 9.98
N ALA A 20 -4.25 -4.06 10.62
CA ALA A 20 -3.18 -3.17 11.05
C ALA A 20 -2.44 -2.56 9.84
N VAL A 21 -2.33 -1.23 9.83
CA VAL A 21 -1.53 -0.47 8.84
C VAL A 21 -0.15 -0.11 9.40
N PHE A 22 -0.10 0.13 10.72
CA PHE A 22 1.13 0.40 11.46
C PHE A 22 1.31 -0.69 12.52
N VAL A 23 2.54 -1.17 12.66
CA VAL A 23 2.89 -2.26 13.56
C VAL A 23 3.91 -1.78 14.57
N ASP A 24 3.65 -2.02 15.86
CA ASP A 24 4.63 -1.88 16.91
C ASP A 24 5.49 -3.14 16.96
N ILE A 25 6.79 -3.03 16.68
CA ILE A 25 7.71 -4.16 16.66
C ILE A 25 8.09 -4.63 18.07
N GLU A 26 7.81 -3.83 19.10
CA GLU A 26 8.07 -4.16 20.51
C GLU A 26 6.86 -4.80 21.19
N GLN A 27 5.75 -4.99 20.48
CA GLN A 27 4.58 -5.67 21.04
C GLN A 27 4.91 -7.14 21.39
N ASN A 28 4.27 -7.64 22.44
CA ASN A 28 4.41 -9.03 22.87
C ASN A 28 4.06 -10.02 21.75
N GLY A 29 4.92 -11.03 21.54
CA GLY A 29 4.78 -12.06 20.50
C GLY A 29 5.52 -11.77 19.20
N LEU A 30 6.24 -10.64 19.08
CA LEU A 30 7.11 -10.34 17.94
C LEU A 30 8.61 -10.50 18.22
N GLU A 31 9.00 -10.93 19.42
CA GLU A 31 10.39 -11.01 19.88
C GLU A 31 11.25 -11.90 18.97
N ASP A 32 10.72 -13.06 18.57
CA ASP A 32 11.43 -13.99 17.69
C ASP A 32 11.66 -13.46 16.27
N TYR A 33 10.89 -12.45 15.85
CA TYR A 33 10.98 -11.86 14.52
C TYR A 33 11.85 -10.61 14.51
N LYS A 34 11.82 -9.80 15.60
CA LYS A 34 12.55 -8.53 15.67
C LYS A 34 14.07 -8.71 15.61
N GLU A 35 14.58 -9.87 16.04
CA GLU A 35 16.01 -10.21 15.93
C GLU A 35 16.40 -10.70 14.51
N LYS A 36 15.43 -11.07 13.67
CA LYS A 36 15.65 -11.65 12.34
C LYS A 36 15.47 -10.61 11.24
N LEU A 37 16.18 -9.50 11.38
CA LEU A 37 16.19 -8.41 10.40
C LEU A 37 16.91 -8.84 9.12
N LEU A 38 16.26 -8.60 7.99
CA LEU A 38 16.88 -8.73 6.66
C LEU A 38 16.86 -7.38 5.96
N GLU A 39 18.04 -6.93 5.54
CA GLU A 39 18.22 -5.77 4.70
C GLU A 39 18.59 -6.23 3.29
N PHE A 40 17.90 -5.69 2.28
CA PHE A 40 18.22 -5.95 0.88
C PHE A 40 18.74 -4.68 0.22
N ARG A 41 19.99 -4.70 -0.23
CA ARG A 41 20.60 -3.61 -1.01
C ARG A 41 20.43 -3.88 -2.49
N THR A 42 19.27 -3.50 -3.01
CA THR A 42 18.88 -3.68 -4.40
C THR A 42 19.66 -2.75 -5.34
N MET A 43 20.04 -3.27 -6.49
CA MET A 43 20.55 -2.52 -7.63
C MET A 43 19.42 -2.20 -8.63
N PRO A 44 19.61 -1.23 -9.54
CA PRO A 44 18.64 -0.98 -10.60
C PRO A 44 18.34 -2.25 -11.41
N GLY A 45 17.06 -2.62 -11.50
CA GLY A 45 16.60 -3.85 -12.16
C GLY A 45 16.22 -4.98 -11.20
N ASP A 46 16.67 -4.93 -9.94
CA ASP A 46 16.26 -5.91 -8.94
C ASP A 46 14.79 -5.75 -8.56
N MET A 47 14.13 -6.88 -8.29
CA MET A 47 12.76 -6.93 -7.81
C MET A 47 12.67 -7.72 -6.52
N LEU A 48 12.09 -7.09 -5.49
CA LEU A 48 11.74 -7.76 -4.24
C LEU A 48 10.26 -8.13 -4.28
N ILE A 49 9.96 -9.39 -3.96
CA ILE A 49 8.60 -9.90 -3.80
C ILE A 49 8.43 -10.32 -2.34
N TRP A 50 7.37 -9.86 -1.69
CA TRP A 50 7.07 -10.23 -0.31
C TRP A 50 5.58 -10.48 -0.12
N HIS A 51 5.25 -11.25 0.93
CA HIS A 51 3.87 -11.54 1.33
C HIS A 51 3.23 -10.30 1.99
N PRO A 52 1.92 -10.02 1.81
CA PRO A 52 1.26 -8.82 2.37
C PRO A 52 1.34 -8.72 3.90
N ARG A 53 1.39 -9.85 4.62
CA ARG A 53 1.60 -9.89 6.08
C ARG A 53 3.05 -9.69 6.54
N THR A 54 4.02 -9.57 5.63
CA THR A 54 5.41 -9.37 6.02
C THR A 54 5.59 -7.96 6.60
N ILE A 55 6.02 -7.89 7.85
CA ILE A 55 6.35 -6.63 8.52
C ILE A 55 7.64 -6.08 7.91
N HIS A 56 7.60 -4.83 7.46
CA HIS A 56 8.72 -4.17 6.81
C HIS A 56 8.67 -2.66 7.00
N LYS A 57 9.82 -2.01 6.83
CA LYS A 57 9.98 -0.55 6.81
C LYS A 57 11.04 -0.14 5.79
N VAL A 58 11.14 1.16 5.56
CA VAL A 58 12.28 1.76 4.86
C VAL A 58 13.08 2.53 5.90
N ASP A 59 14.35 2.17 6.10
CA ASP A 59 15.18 2.86 7.07
C ASP A 59 15.59 4.23 6.55
N GLY A 60 15.16 5.26 7.28
CA GLY A 60 15.55 6.64 7.04
C GLY A 60 16.94 6.97 7.59
N PRO A 61 17.53 8.10 7.16
CA PRO A 61 18.69 8.68 7.82
C PRO A 61 18.35 9.02 9.28
N SER A 62 19.31 8.83 10.18
CA SER A 62 19.11 9.01 11.63
C SER A 62 18.78 10.45 12.03
N ASP A 63 19.19 11.42 11.23
CA ASP A 63 18.87 12.85 11.38
C ASP A 63 17.57 13.26 10.65
N GLY A 64 16.93 12.32 9.94
CA GLY A 64 15.73 12.57 9.13
C GLY A 64 15.97 13.32 7.82
N ILE A 65 17.22 13.70 7.50
CA ILE A 65 17.53 14.52 6.32
C ILE A 65 17.93 13.63 5.15
N TRP A 66 17.06 13.56 4.15
CA TRP A 66 17.35 12.85 2.90
C TRP A 66 18.24 13.68 1.98
N THR A 67 19.48 13.23 1.77
CA THR A 67 20.45 13.89 0.87
C THR A 67 20.38 13.40 -0.57
N THR A 68 19.71 12.27 -0.81
CA THR A 68 19.56 11.66 -2.13
C THR A 68 18.14 11.11 -2.32
N TYR A 69 17.70 11.06 -3.58
CA TYR A 69 16.39 10.54 -3.95
C TYR A 69 16.48 9.09 -4.41
N ARG A 70 15.63 8.23 -3.86
CA ARG A 70 15.43 6.86 -4.31
C ARG A 70 14.13 6.78 -5.13
N ARG A 71 14.21 6.24 -6.35
CA ARG A 71 13.02 5.94 -7.17
C ARG A 71 12.79 4.44 -7.18
N VAL A 72 11.57 4.02 -6.88
CA VAL A 72 11.12 2.63 -6.90
C VAL A 72 9.76 2.55 -7.58
N LEU A 73 9.55 1.47 -8.34
CA LEU A 73 8.22 1.10 -8.81
C LEU A 73 7.74 -0.05 -7.92
N GLY A 74 6.55 0.10 -7.35
CA GLY A 74 5.94 -0.91 -6.50
C GLY A 74 4.48 -1.13 -6.88
N GLY A 75 3.99 -2.33 -6.60
CA GLY A 75 2.60 -2.72 -6.85
C GLY A 75 2.19 -3.91 -5.99
N THR A 76 0.89 -4.13 -5.88
CA THR A 76 0.32 -5.31 -5.23
C THR A 76 -0.39 -6.15 -6.27
N VAL A 77 -0.22 -7.46 -6.19
CA VAL A 77 -0.93 -8.42 -7.03
C VAL A 77 -1.78 -9.32 -6.15
N CYS A 78 -2.92 -9.78 -6.67
CA CYS A 78 -3.81 -10.70 -5.98
C CYS A 78 -4.14 -11.90 -6.86
N LYS A 79 -4.62 -12.98 -6.25
CA LYS A 79 -5.05 -14.17 -7.00
C LYS A 79 -6.28 -13.84 -7.83
N GLY A 80 -6.37 -14.39 -9.05
CA GLY A 80 -7.54 -14.26 -9.91
C GLY A 80 -8.83 -14.68 -9.18
N GLY A 81 -9.88 -13.87 -9.32
CA GLY A 81 -11.17 -14.10 -8.64
C GLY A 81 -11.26 -13.54 -7.21
N THR A 82 -10.23 -12.83 -6.74
CA THR A 82 -10.30 -12.08 -5.47
C THR A 82 -11.47 -11.09 -5.49
N LYS A 83 -12.12 -10.94 -4.34
CA LYS A 83 -13.25 -10.02 -4.15
C LYS A 83 -12.79 -8.73 -3.49
N TYR A 84 -13.38 -7.62 -3.92
CA TYR A 84 -13.21 -6.30 -3.33
C TYR A 84 -13.72 -6.31 -1.89
N GLN A 85 -12.93 -5.67 -1.03
CA GLN A 85 -13.25 -5.43 0.36
C GLN A 85 -13.33 -3.91 0.53
N ASP A 86 -14.53 -3.41 0.74
CA ASP A 86 -14.78 -2.01 1.01
C ASP A 86 -14.18 -1.64 2.37
N LYS A 87 -13.20 -0.74 2.34
CA LYS A 87 -12.48 -0.27 3.53
C LYS A 87 -12.96 1.10 4.00
N ARG A 88 -14.04 1.66 3.43
CA ARG A 88 -14.62 2.93 3.90
C ARG A 88 -14.91 2.89 5.40
N GLY A 89 -14.57 3.97 6.09
CA GLY A 89 -14.69 4.06 7.56
C GLY A 89 -13.56 3.37 8.35
N SER A 90 -12.57 2.76 7.68
CA SER A 90 -11.36 2.19 8.30
C SER A 90 -10.10 2.86 7.74
N GLY A 91 -8.97 2.72 8.43
CA GLY A 91 -7.69 3.23 7.92
C GLY A 91 -7.24 2.61 6.59
N GLY A 92 -7.79 1.44 6.23
CA GLY A 92 -7.52 0.79 4.95
C GLY A 92 -8.01 1.57 3.73
N VAL A 93 -8.90 2.57 3.89
CA VAL A 93 -9.42 3.37 2.77
C VAL A 93 -8.31 4.12 2.00
N LEU A 94 -7.17 4.41 2.64
CA LEU A 94 -6.02 5.03 1.96
C LEU A 94 -5.41 4.15 0.86
N SER A 95 -5.56 2.83 0.98
CA SER A 95 -5.11 1.89 -0.04
C SER A 95 -6.05 1.81 -1.24
N ASP A 96 -7.25 2.41 -1.15
CA ASP A 96 -8.27 2.38 -2.18
C ASP A 96 -8.81 3.80 -2.51
N LEU A 97 -8.06 4.48 -3.37
CA LEU A 97 -8.41 5.82 -3.87
C LEU A 97 -8.78 5.83 -5.36
N GLY A 98 -9.00 4.65 -5.96
CA GLY A 98 -9.37 4.53 -7.37
C GLY A 98 -10.86 4.81 -7.61
N ARG A 99 -11.20 5.30 -8.81
CA ARG A 99 -12.58 5.41 -9.29
C ARG A 99 -13.02 4.13 -10.02
N HIS A 100 -12.85 3.00 -9.38
CA HIS A 100 -13.13 1.69 -9.98
C HIS A 100 -14.62 1.29 -9.90
N GLY A 101 -15.43 1.96 -9.06
CA GLY A 101 -16.87 1.73 -8.97
C GLY A 101 -17.30 0.36 -8.44
N LEU A 102 -16.40 -0.35 -7.73
CA LEU A 102 -16.70 -1.67 -7.16
C LEU A 102 -17.39 -1.52 -5.81
N GLU A 103 -18.31 -2.43 -5.53
CA GLU A 103 -18.99 -2.59 -4.25
C GLU A 103 -18.47 -3.82 -3.50
N GLN A 104 -18.75 -3.87 -2.19
CA GLN A 104 -18.32 -4.97 -1.32
C GLN A 104 -18.67 -6.34 -1.93
N GLY A 105 -17.66 -7.19 -2.11
CA GLY A 105 -17.84 -8.54 -2.63
C GLY A 105 -17.76 -8.68 -4.15
N ASP A 106 -17.72 -7.57 -4.90
CA ASP A 106 -17.48 -7.59 -6.34
C ASP A 106 -16.13 -8.21 -6.67
N LYS A 107 -15.98 -8.77 -7.86
CA LYS A 107 -14.69 -9.30 -8.29
C LYS A 107 -13.74 -8.14 -8.61
N LEU A 108 -12.48 -8.27 -8.20
CA LEU A 108 -11.38 -7.43 -8.69
C LEU A 108 -11.08 -7.79 -10.15
N LYS A 109 -11.91 -7.28 -11.07
CA LYS A 109 -11.78 -7.52 -12.51
C LYS A 109 -12.28 -6.31 -13.27
N SER A 110 -11.34 -5.49 -13.74
CA SER A 110 -11.57 -4.37 -14.66
C SER A 110 -10.21 -3.81 -15.07
N SER A 111 -10.20 -2.78 -15.91
CA SER A 111 -8.96 -2.06 -16.28
C SER A 111 -8.27 -1.37 -15.09
N PHE A 112 -8.95 -1.23 -13.95
CA PHE A 112 -8.32 -0.81 -12.67
C PHE A 112 -7.57 -1.95 -11.97
N PHE A 113 -7.93 -3.21 -12.25
CA PHE A 113 -7.37 -4.42 -11.69
C PHE A 113 -7.06 -5.41 -12.83
N PRO A 114 -6.11 -5.07 -13.71
CA PRO A 114 -5.89 -5.80 -14.95
C PRO A 114 -5.33 -7.20 -14.72
N VAL A 115 -5.63 -8.10 -15.65
CA VAL A 115 -5.10 -9.48 -15.63
C VAL A 115 -3.68 -9.49 -16.17
N ILE A 116 -2.74 -9.91 -15.33
CA ILE A 116 -1.32 -10.06 -15.70
C ILE A 116 -0.96 -11.50 -16.12
N TYR A 117 -1.77 -12.49 -15.76
CA TYR A 117 -1.53 -13.91 -16.01
C TYR A 117 -2.86 -14.69 -16.14
N PRO A 118 -2.98 -15.68 -17.05
CA PRO A 118 -1.95 -16.20 -17.96
C PRO A 118 -1.74 -15.34 -19.19
N ARG A 119 -2.69 -14.47 -19.52
CA ARG A 119 -2.63 -13.62 -20.71
C ARG A 119 -3.16 -12.23 -20.38
N PHE A 120 -2.43 -11.24 -20.86
CA PHE A 120 -2.81 -9.83 -20.85
C PHE A 120 -4.06 -9.59 -21.70
N ASP A 121 -4.95 -8.70 -21.25
CA ASP A 121 -6.11 -8.25 -22.02
C ASP A 121 -5.82 -6.88 -22.65
N ASP A 122 -5.75 -6.84 -23.98
CA ASP A 122 -5.45 -5.62 -24.74
C ASP A 122 -6.51 -4.53 -24.55
N ASN A 123 -7.74 -4.88 -24.20
CA ASN A 123 -8.78 -3.89 -23.92
C ASN A 123 -8.52 -3.16 -22.60
N GLU A 124 -8.01 -3.86 -21.58
CA GLU A 124 -7.62 -3.23 -20.31
C GLU A 124 -6.50 -2.20 -20.55
N ALA A 125 -5.57 -2.50 -21.46
CA ALA A 125 -4.53 -1.57 -21.91
C ALA A 125 -5.10 -0.32 -22.58
N LYS A 126 -6.00 -0.50 -23.55
CA LYS A 126 -6.61 0.60 -24.29
C LYS A 126 -7.41 1.52 -23.37
N GLU A 127 -8.12 0.97 -22.41
CA GLU A 127 -8.87 1.77 -21.44
C GLU A 127 -7.93 2.60 -20.55
N ARG A 128 -6.82 2.01 -20.08
CA ARG A 128 -5.76 2.75 -19.37
C ARG A 128 -5.21 3.88 -20.24
N ASP A 129 -4.82 3.58 -21.48
CA ASP A 129 -4.16 4.54 -22.37
C ASP A 129 -5.11 5.67 -22.82
N SER A 130 -6.42 5.41 -22.83
CA SER A 130 -7.46 6.42 -23.08
C SER A 130 -7.80 7.29 -21.86
N GLY A 131 -7.15 7.07 -20.70
CA GLY A 131 -7.41 7.82 -19.47
C GLY A 131 -8.70 7.45 -18.75
N LYS A 132 -9.35 6.33 -19.09
CA LYS A 132 -10.55 5.84 -18.39
C LYS A 132 -10.24 5.25 -17.02
N VAL A 133 -8.99 4.85 -16.80
CA VAL A 133 -8.47 4.36 -15.51
C VAL A 133 -7.77 5.51 -14.80
N GLY A 134 -8.12 5.80 -13.55
CA GLY A 134 -7.49 6.87 -12.81
C GLY A 134 -8.15 7.22 -11.48
N ARG A 135 -7.63 8.26 -10.84
CA ARG A 135 -8.18 8.80 -9.60
C ARG A 135 -8.98 10.06 -9.89
N SER A 136 -9.98 10.33 -9.07
CA SER A 136 -10.83 11.51 -9.15
C SER A 136 -10.74 12.26 -7.82
N PRO A 137 -10.35 13.55 -7.80
CA PRO A 137 -10.28 14.32 -6.57
C PRO A 137 -11.58 14.32 -5.76
N ARG A 138 -12.73 14.33 -6.45
CA ARG A 138 -14.05 14.27 -5.84
C ARG A 138 -14.31 12.93 -5.14
N ASP A 139 -13.86 11.82 -5.74
CA ASP A 139 -14.04 10.48 -5.17
C ASP A 139 -13.04 10.21 -4.04
N ILE A 140 -11.84 10.78 -4.12
CA ILE A 140 -10.89 10.79 -3.00
C ILE A 140 -11.52 11.52 -1.80
N ALA A 141 -12.05 12.73 -2.02
CA ALA A 141 -12.66 13.51 -0.95
C ALA A 141 -13.87 12.79 -0.32
N SER A 142 -14.71 12.13 -1.12
CA SER A 142 -15.87 11.38 -0.61
C SER A 142 -15.47 10.14 0.19
N LYS A 143 -14.41 9.42 -0.22
CA LYS A 143 -13.89 8.27 0.52
C LYS A 143 -13.24 8.69 1.85
N LEU A 144 -12.57 9.85 1.87
CA LEU A 144 -11.91 10.38 3.07
C LEU A 144 -12.85 11.07 4.06
N SER A 145 -13.96 11.66 3.61
CA SER A 145 -14.93 12.29 4.52
C SER A 145 -15.54 11.30 5.54
N GLY A 146 -15.60 10.02 5.18
CA GLY A 146 -16.01 8.93 6.08
C GLY A 146 -15.02 8.62 7.21
N LEU A 147 -13.78 9.12 7.15
CA LEU A 147 -12.79 8.98 8.24
C LEU A 147 -12.98 10.02 9.34
N ALA A 148 -13.52 11.20 9.00
CA ALA A 148 -13.65 12.35 9.89
C ALA A 148 -14.54 12.10 11.13
N GLY A 149 -15.28 10.99 11.15
CA GLY A 149 -16.25 10.69 12.19
C GLY A 149 -15.76 9.91 13.41
N LYS A 150 -14.60 9.23 13.41
CA LYS A 150 -14.31 8.29 14.53
C LYS A 150 -12.85 7.97 14.94
N ALA A 151 -11.79 8.38 14.23
CA ALA A 151 -10.42 7.97 14.66
C ALA A 151 -9.18 8.73 14.10
N SER A 152 -9.31 9.84 13.35
CA SER A 152 -8.32 10.13 12.28
C SER A 152 -7.52 11.43 12.37
N GLY A 153 -7.23 11.98 13.56
CA GLY A 153 -6.36 13.17 13.68
C GLY A 153 -4.88 12.83 13.46
N ASP A 154 -4.30 12.05 14.37
CA ASP A 154 -2.84 11.85 14.42
C ASP A 154 -2.34 10.75 13.47
N LYS A 155 -3.16 9.72 13.21
CA LYS A 155 -2.75 8.54 12.41
C LYS A 155 -2.56 8.82 10.92
N PHE A 156 -3.00 9.97 10.43
CA PHE A 156 -3.01 10.29 8.99
C PHE A 156 -2.29 11.60 8.66
N ALA A 157 -1.75 12.31 9.65
CA ALA A 157 -1.06 13.58 9.45
C ALA A 157 0.10 13.47 8.44
N SER A 158 0.88 12.38 8.50
CA SER A 158 1.99 12.13 7.57
C SER A 158 1.52 11.90 6.13
N PHE A 159 0.40 11.20 5.93
CA PHE A 159 -0.19 10.96 4.61
C PHE A 159 -0.70 12.27 4.00
N PHE A 160 -1.39 13.11 4.77
CA PHE A 160 -1.87 14.41 4.31
C PHE A 160 -0.74 15.41 4.07
N GLN A 161 0.36 15.33 4.82
CA GLN A 161 1.55 16.14 4.58
C GLN A 161 2.21 15.81 3.22
N VAL A 162 2.18 14.54 2.80
CA VAL A 162 2.66 14.10 1.48
C VAL A 162 1.72 14.51 0.35
N LEU A 163 0.40 14.50 0.56
CA LEU A 163 -0.55 15.00 -0.45
C LEU A 163 -0.48 16.53 -0.61
N GLY A 164 -0.31 17.26 0.50
CA GLY A 164 -0.21 18.73 0.48
C GLY A 164 1.08 19.25 -0.15
N SER A 165 2.16 18.46 -0.18
CA SER A 165 3.41 18.84 -0.84
C SER A 165 3.36 18.70 -2.36
N GLN A 166 2.52 17.80 -2.90
CA GLN A 166 2.29 17.68 -4.34
C GLN A 166 1.33 18.74 -4.91
N ALA A 167 0.45 19.33 -4.10
CA ALA A 167 -0.45 20.41 -4.53
C ALA A 167 0.26 21.78 -4.70
N LYS A 168 1.54 21.88 -4.31
CA LYS A 168 2.37 23.10 -4.39
C LYS A 168 3.42 23.06 -5.51
N GLN A 169 3.37 22.06 -6.40
CA GLN A 169 4.20 22.00 -7.62
C GLN A 169 3.36 22.22 -8.86
#